data_AF-A0A317DE10-F1
#
_entry.id   AF-A0A317DE10-F1
#
_cell.length_a   1.000
_cell.length_b   1.000
_cell.length_c   1.000
_cell.angle_alpha   90.00
_cell.angle_beta   90.00
_cell.angle_gamma   90.00
#
_symmetry.space_group_name_H-M   'P 1'
#
loop_
_entity.id
_entity.type
_entity.pdbx_description
1 polymer ?
#
loop_
_entity_poly.entity_id
_entity_poly.type
_entity_poly.pdbx_seq_one_letter_code
_entity_poly.pdbx_strand_id
1 'polypeptide(L)'
;MFRYILRRLLQMVLAFFGTTLIVYALMFAGQGDPIQALAGERPVTAAQRAYLTEKYHLDATGVGGFFYRYFDYVKSLLQGDLGQSLTGRQIGDILQAAWPITVKLALIALAVAIIFGVTAGVIAGIRRASIFDNSTLVLTLLVLGIPTIVLAPLAQYFLGVKWQLFPPTAGSEPTFYALLLPGIVLGSLSLATALRLTRTSVAENLRADYVRTARSKGLVKRRIVTVHVLRNSLIPVVTFLGVELGNLMSGAIITEGVFNIPGVGFNLFRGIRTEDGPLVVGIVSVLVVVYLVSNLVVDVLYAVLDPRIRYE
;
A
#
# COMPACT_ATOMS: atom_id res chain seq x y z
N MET A 1 0.03 14.77 23.72
CA MET A 1 -0.86 14.76 22.54
C MET A 1 -0.56 15.87 21.55
N PHE A 2 -0.80 17.16 21.86
CA PHE A 2 -0.54 18.25 20.90
C PHE A 2 0.90 18.28 20.35
N ARG A 3 1.92 18.20 21.21
CA ARG A 3 3.34 18.13 20.79
C ARG A 3 3.65 16.91 19.91
N TYR A 4 3.03 15.77 20.19
CA TYR A 4 3.19 14.54 19.41
C TYR A 4 2.58 14.69 18.01
N ILE A 5 1.34 15.19 17.93
CA ILE A 5 0.65 15.47 16.66
C ILE A 5 1.45 16.49 15.85
N LEU A 6 1.91 17.58 16.46
CA LEU A 6 2.73 18.60 15.78
C LEU A 6 4.04 18.01 15.24
N ARG A 7 4.73 17.17 16.03
CA ARG A 7 5.95 16.48 15.58
C ARG A 7 5.67 15.55 14.40
N ARG A 8 4.54 14.84 14.41
CA ARG A 8 4.14 14.00 13.27
C ARG A 8 3.79 14.81 12.03
N LEU A 9 3.07 15.92 12.18
CA LEU A 9 2.76 16.80 11.06
C LEU A 9 4.03 17.38 10.42
N LEU A 10 5.01 17.81 11.22
CA LEU A 10 6.31 18.28 10.70
C LEU A 10 7.07 17.17 9.97
N GLN A 11 7.06 15.95 10.50
CA GLN A 11 7.67 14.79 9.84
C GLN A 11 6.94 14.43 8.54
N MET A 12 5.61 14.54 8.48
CA MET A 12 4.83 14.33 7.27
C MET A 12 5.17 15.37 6.20
N VAL A 13 5.31 16.64 6.58
CA VAL A 13 5.74 17.69 5.64
C VAL A 13 7.13 17.37 5.08
N LEU A 14 8.09 17.03 5.94
CA LEU A 14 9.44 16.67 5.51
C LEU A 14 9.43 15.42 4.61
N ALA A 15 8.69 14.38 4.97
CA ALA A 15 8.56 13.18 4.17
C ALA A 15 7.89 13.45 2.82
N PHE A 16 6.82 14.26 2.80
CA PHE A 16 6.13 14.65 1.58
C PHE A 16 7.08 15.36 0.62
N PHE A 17 7.73 16.45 1.06
CA PHE A 17 8.66 17.20 0.21
C PHE A 17 9.89 16.36 -0.16
N GLY A 18 10.42 15.55 0.75
CA GLY A 18 11.57 14.69 0.48
C GLY A 18 11.25 13.63 -0.58
N THR A 19 10.16 12.88 -0.41
CA THR A 19 9.81 11.81 -1.34
C THR A 19 9.37 12.34 -2.70
N THR A 20 8.54 13.38 -2.75
CA THR A 20 8.10 13.96 -4.02
C THR A 20 9.25 14.63 -4.77
N LEU A 21 10.18 15.30 -4.08
CA LEU A 21 11.39 15.84 -4.69
C LEU A 21 12.28 14.75 -5.27
N ILE A 22 12.48 13.64 -4.56
CA ILE A 22 13.28 12.50 -5.04
C ILE A 22 12.65 11.93 -6.32
N VAL A 23 11.34 11.68 -6.31
CA VAL A 23 10.62 11.12 -7.46
C VAL A 23 10.66 12.08 -8.65
N TYR A 24 10.45 13.37 -8.40
CA TYR A 24 10.56 14.41 -9.42
C TYR A 24 11.98 14.49 -10.00
N ALA A 25 13.01 14.42 -9.15
CA ALA A 25 14.40 14.40 -9.57
C ALA A 25 14.73 13.16 -10.40
N LEU A 26 14.30 11.97 -9.99
CA LEU A 26 14.54 10.73 -10.74
C LEU A 26 13.92 10.80 -12.15
N MET A 27 12.76 11.43 -12.30
CA MET A 27 12.10 11.55 -13.60
C MET A 27 12.65 12.68 -14.47
N PHE A 28 13.08 13.81 -13.88
CA PHE A 28 13.38 15.03 -14.64
C PHE A 28 14.84 15.52 -14.55
N ALA A 29 15.66 15.02 -13.62
CA ALA A 29 17.06 15.47 -13.49
C ALA A 29 17.99 14.86 -14.55
N GLY A 30 17.68 13.66 -15.05
CA GLY A 30 18.46 12.99 -16.10
C GLY A 30 18.15 13.50 -17.53
N GLN A 31 17.15 14.35 -17.69
CA GLN A 31 16.66 14.78 -19.00
C GLN A 31 17.27 16.15 -19.37
N GLY A 32 18.25 16.14 -20.28
CA GLY A 32 19.01 17.35 -20.66
C GLY A 32 18.17 18.47 -21.30
N ASP A 33 17.05 18.14 -21.95
CA ASP A 33 16.06 19.11 -22.46
C ASP A 33 14.70 18.84 -21.78
N PRO A 34 14.19 19.76 -20.94
CA PRO A 34 12.91 19.59 -20.24
C PRO A 34 11.70 19.51 -21.19
N ILE A 35 11.84 19.96 -22.44
CA ILE A 35 10.80 19.85 -23.46
C ILE A 35 10.82 18.45 -24.07
N GLN A 36 12.01 17.88 -24.26
CA GLN A 36 12.16 16.47 -24.63
C GLN A 36 11.63 15.57 -23.50
N ALA A 37 11.75 15.99 -22.23
CA ALA A 37 11.17 15.28 -21.09
C ALA A 37 9.64 15.27 -21.04
N LEU A 38 9.03 16.33 -21.54
CA LEU A 38 7.59 16.42 -21.74
C LEU A 38 7.12 15.73 -23.04
N ALA A 39 8.03 15.19 -23.85
CA ALA A 39 7.70 14.52 -25.12
C ALA A 39 8.21 13.08 -25.22
N GLY A 40 9.07 12.63 -24.31
CA GLY A 40 9.77 11.36 -24.36
C GLY A 40 10.70 11.28 -25.57
N GLU A 41 10.80 10.10 -26.19
CA GLU A 41 11.57 9.88 -27.43
C GLU A 41 10.93 10.51 -28.69
N ARG A 42 9.77 11.18 -28.59
CA ARG A 42 9.10 11.76 -29.76
C ARG A 42 9.80 13.05 -30.20
N PRO A 43 10.09 13.22 -31.51
CA PRO A 43 10.68 14.46 -31.99
C PRO A 43 9.68 15.61 -31.81
N VAL A 44 10.06 16.61 -31.00
CA VAL A 44 9.25 17.81 -30.76
C VAL A 44 9.47 18.80 -31.89
N THR A 45 8.39 19.21 -32.55
CA THR A 45 8.47 20.27 -33.58
C THR A 45 8.80 21.62 -32.94
N ALA A 46 9.47 22.52 -33.67
CA ALA A 46 9.89 23.82 -33.15
C ALA A 46 8.73 24.67 -32.59
N ALA A 47 7.52 24.54 -33.17
CA ALA A 47 6.31 25.21 -32.69
C ALA A 47 5.79 24.64 -31.36
N GLN A 48 5.85 23.32 -31.17
CA GLN A 48 5.52 22.67 -29.89
C GLN A 48 6.55 23.01 -28.82
N ARG A 49 7.83 23.13 -29.21
CA ARG A 49 8.90 23.55 -28.30
C ARG A 49 8.63 24.95 -27.74
N ALA A 50 8.33 25.93 -28.59
CA ALA A 50 8.02 27.30 -28.16
C ALA A 50 6.78 27.37 -27.23
N TYR A 51 5.69 26.67 -27.58
CA TYR A 51 4.49 26.61 -26.74
C TYR A 51 4.76 25.97 -25.37
N LEU A 52 5.57 24.89 -25.33
CA LEU A 52 5.92 24.22 -24.08
C LEU A 52 6.91 25.06 -23.23
N THR A 53 7.85 25.76 -23.85
CA THR A 53 8.76 26.68 -23.14
C THR A 53 7.98 27.78 -22.41
N GLU A 54 7.05 28.43 -23.11
CA GLU A 54 6.24 29.52 -22.59
C GLU A 54 5.21 29.05 -21.54
N LYS A 55 4.59 27.89 -21.76
CA LYS A 55 3.59 27.32 -20.86
C LYS A 55 4.19 26.74 -19.56
N TYR A 56 5.39 26.21 -19.61
CA TYR A 56 6.06 25.57 -18.46
C TYR A 56 7.19 26.43 -17.86
N HIS A 57 7.33 27.69 -18.26
CA HIS A 57 8.35 28.63 -17.80
C HIS A 57 9.77 28.02 -17.82
N LEU A 58 10.11 27.35 -18.93
CA LEU A 58 11.35 26.57 -19.06
C LEU A 58 12.61 27.42 -19.31
N ASP A 59 12.45 28.75 -19.29
CA ASP A 59 13.47 29.77 -19.54
C ASP A 59 14.60 29.71 -18.49
N ALA A 60 14.29 29.22 -17.28
CA ALA A 60 15.25 29.01 -16.21
C ALA A 60 15.98 27.66 -16.39
N THR A 61 17.00 27.65 -17.24
CA THR A 61 17.94 26.52 -17.34
C THR A 61 18.88 26.49 -16.13
N GLY A 62 19.09 25.31 -15.53
CA GLY A 62 19.96 25.10 -14.36
C GLY A 62 19.25 24.69 -13.06
N VAL A 63 20.02 24.59 -11.97
CA VAL A 63 19.54 24.11 -10.66
C VAL A 63 18.40 24.97 -10.10
N GLY A 64 18.46 26.30 -10.29
CA GLY A 64 17.41 27.22 -9.84
C GLY A 64 16.05 26.99 -10.51
N GLY A 65 16.05 26.73 -11.83
CA GLY A 65 14.82 26.43 -12.56
C GLY A 65 14.26 25.03 -12.31
N PHE A 66 15.10 24.07 -11.91
CA PHE A 66 14.64 22.76 -11.43
C PHE A 66 13.78 22.92 -10.16
N PHE A 67 14.29 23.62 -9.15
CA PHE A 67 13.54 23.84 -7.92
C PHE A 67 12.31 24.71 -8.14
N TYR A 68 12.37 25.73 -9.00
CA TYR A 68 11.21 26.53 -9.36
C TYR A 68 10.07 25.66 -9.92
N ARG A 69 10.36 24.81 -10.91
CA ARG A 69 9.36 23.90 -11.51
C ARG A 69 8.82 22.88 -10.51
N TYR A 70 9.66 22.39 -9.61
CA TYR A 70 9.21 21.53 -8.53
C TYR A 70 8.27 22.24 -7.56
N PHE A 71 8.59 23.45 -7.12
CA PHE A 71 7.72 24.22 -6.22
C PHE A 71 6.41 24.65 -6.91
N ASP A 72 6.46 24.97 -8.20
CA ASP A 72 5.26 25.25 -9.00
C ASP A 72 4.38 24.00 -9.15
N TYR A 73 4.98 22.83 -9.41
CA TYR A 73 4.29 21.55 -9.39
C TYR A 73 3.62 21.27 -8.03
N VAL A 74 4.35 21.45 -6.92
CA VAL A 74 3.79 21.26 -5.58
C VAL A 74 2.65 22.25 -5.30
N LYS A 75 2.77 23.50 -5.76
CA LYS A 75 1.71 24.50 -5.62
C LYS A 75 0.44 24.08 -6.37
N SER A 76 0.58 23.62 -7.61
CA SER A 76 -0.54 23.10 -8.41
C SER A 76 -1.17 21.86 -7.78
N LEU A 77 -0.33 20.94 -7.27
CA LEU A 77 -0.77 19.75 -6.52
C LEU A 77 -1.60 20.11 -5.27
N LEU A 78 -1.19 21.14 -4.52
CA LEU A 78 -1.95 21.64 -3.36
C LEU A 78 -3.27 22.31 -3.74
N GLN A 79 -3.40 22.80 -4.97
CA GLN A 79 -4.65 23.32 -5.54
C GLN A 79 -5.53 22.20 -6.14
N GLY A 80 -5.07 20.95 -6.11
CA GLY A 80 -5.76 19.79 -6.66
C GLY A 80 -5.51 19.55 -8.16
N ASP A 81 -4.61 20.32 -8.79
CA ASP A 81 -4.21 20.11 -10.18
C ASP A 81 -3.00 19.19 -10.25
N LEU A 82 -3.22 17.97 -10.74
CA LEU A 82 -2.18 16.97 -10.94
C LEU A 82 -1.49 17.11 -12.30
N GLY A 83 -2.00 17.96 -13.18
CA GLY A 83 -1.57 18.10 -14.55
C GLY A 83 -2.11 17.00 -15.48
N GLN A 84 -1.46 16.88 -16.63
CA GLN A 84 -1.84 15.97 -17.70
C GLN A 84 -0.70 14.98 -17.99
N SER A 85 -1.08 13.76 -18.34
CA SER A 85 -0.19 12.74 -18.91
C SER A 85 0.35 13.22 -20.27
N LEU A 86 1.46 12.63 -20.73
CA LEU A 86 1.97 12.81 -22.10
C LEU A 86 0.93 12.48 -23.19
N THR A 87 -0.11 11.73 -22.84
CA THR A 87 -1.23 11.40 -23.73
C THR A 87 -2.30 12.49 -23.80
N GLY A 88 -2.16 13.59 -23.05
CA GLY A 88 -3.13 14.69 -22.96
C GLY A 88 -4.33 14.41 -22.04
N ARG A 89 -4.38 13.23 -21.42
CA ARG A 89 -5.41 12.90 -20.41
C ARG A 89 -5.09 13.54 -19.07
N GLN A 90 -6.11 14.05 -18.39
CA GLN A 90 -5.95 14.58 -17.04
C GLN A 90 -5.62 13.44 -16.07
N ILE A 91 -4.61 13.66 -15.22
CA ILE A 91 -4.16 12.63 -14.26
C ILE A 91 -5.23 12.39 -13.19
N GLY A 92 -5.97 13.44 -12.82
CA GLY A 92 -7.13 13.34 -11.92
C GLY A 92 -8.17 12.32 -12.40
N ASP A 93 -8.56 12.37 -13.68
CA ASP A 93 -9.54 11.45 -14.26
C ASP A 93 -9.04 10.00 -14.29
N ILE A 94 -7.75 9.81 -14.64
CA ILE A 94 -7.10 8.49 -14.61
C ILE A 94 -7.17 7.90 -13.20
N LEU A 95 -6.85 8.70 -12.19
CA LEU A 95 -6.87 8.29 -10.80
C LEU A 95 -8.29 8.03 -10.30
N GLN A 96 -9.26 8.87 -10.64
CA GLN A 96 -10.67 8.67 -10.25
C GLN A 96 -11.23 7.33 -10.77
N ALA A 97 -10.87 6.93 -11.98
CA ALA A 97 -11.26 5.63 -12.53
C ALA A 97 -10.51 4.46 -11.86
N ALA A 98 -9.24 4.64 -11.53
CA ALA A 98 -8.37 3.60 -10.98
C ALA A 98 -8.59 3.34 -9.47
N TRP A 99 -8.81 4.39 -8.68
CA TRP A 99 -8.86 4.34 -7.22
C TRP A 99 -9.87 3.34 -6.67
N PRO A 100 -11.14 3.33 -7.14
CA PRO A 100 -12.15 2.40 -6.62
C PRO A 100 -11.75 0.93 -6.81
N ILE A 101 -11.00 0.62 -7.87
CA ILE A 101 -10.56 -0.74 -8.18
C ILE A 101 -9.43 -1.16 -7.23
N THR A 102 -8.43 -0.30 -7.05
CA THR A 102 -7.35 -0.53 -6.08
C THR A 102 -7.88 -0.64 -4.65
N VAL A 103 -8.87 0.18 -4.26
CA VAL A 103 -9.53 0.08 -2.94
C VAL A 103 -10.25 -1.27 -2.78
N LYS A 104 -10.99 -1.74 -3.79
CA LYS A 104 -11.63 -3.06 -3.75
C LYS A 104 -10.60 -4.17 -3.56
N LEU A 105 -9.48 -4.12 -4.28
CA LEU A 105 -8.38 -5.08 -4.14
C LEU A 105 -7.77 -5.05 -2.73
N ALA A 106 -7.47 -3.86 -2.21
CA ALA A 106 -6.93 -3.68 -0.87
C ALA A 106 -7.88 -4.25 0.21
N LEU A 107 -9.19 -4.01 0.07
CA LEU A 107 -10.19 -4.53 1.00
C LEU A 107 -10.30 -6.06 0.94
N ILE A 108 -10.22 -6.67 -0.24
CA ILE A 108 -10.20 -8.15 -0.38
C ILE A 108 -8.94 -8.71 0.28
N ALA A 109 -7.77 -8.13 0.00
CA ALA A 109 -6.50 -8.55 0.59
C ALA A 109 -6.52 -8.44 2.13
N LEU A 110 -7.03 -7.33 2.65
CA LEU A 110 -7.18 -7.12 4.08
C LEU A 110 -8.19 -8.10 4.71
N ALA A 111 -9.33 -8.34 4.06
CA ALA A 111 -10.32 -9.30 4.52
C ALA A 111 -9.73 -10.72 4.59
N VAL A 112 -8.92 -11.11 3.60
CA VAL A 112 -8.19 -12.39 3.60
C VAL A 112 -7.24 -12.48 4.79
N ALA A 113 -6.47 -11.42 5.06
CA ALA A 113 -5.56 -11.37 6.20
C ALA A 113 -6.28 -11.44 7.55
N ILE A 114 -7.42 -10.75 7.70
CA ILE A 114 -8.24 -10.75 8.91
C ILE A 114 -8.89 -12.11 9.11
N ILE A 115 -9.66 -12.58 8.12
CA ILE A 115 -10.49 -13.77 8.26
C ILE A 115 -9.62 -15.01 8.41
N PHE A 116 -8.62 -15.19 7.54
CA PHE A 116 -7.80 -16.40 7.56
C PHE A 116 -6.55 -16.24 8.42
N GLY A 117 -5.83 -15.13 8.29
CA GLY A 117 -4.57 -14.90 9.01
C GLY A 117 -4.77 -14.80 10.52
N VAL A 118 -5.65 -13.90 10.98
CA VAL A 118 -5.90 -13.71 12.42
C VAL A 118 -6.56 -14.96 13.02
N THR A 119 -7.56 -15.54 12.37
CA THR A 119 -8.23 -16.75 12.89
C THR A 119 -7.25 -17.94 13.00
N ALA A 120 -6.48 -18.23 11.95
CA ALA A 120 -5.48 -19.29 12.00
C ALA A 120 -4.39 -18.98 13.05
N GLY A 121 -3.98 -17.72 13.18
CA GLY A 121 -2.99 -17.27 14.17
C GLY A 121 -3.50 -17.46 15.61
N VAL A 122 -4.76 -17.13 15.87
CA VAL A 122 -5.41 -17.39 17.17
C VAL A 122 -5.42 -18.89 17.49
N ILE A 123 -5.86 -19.72 16.55
CA ILE A 123 -5.94 -21.17 16.75
C ILE A 123 -4.55 -21.77 16.98
N ALA A 124 -3.56 -21.39 16.18
CA ALA A 124 -2.17 -21.84 16.30
C ALA A 124 -1.53 -21.37 17.62
N GLY A 125 -1.80 -20.13 18.05
CA GLY A 125 -1.29 -19.58 19.31
C GLY A 125 -1.88 -20.28 20.54
N ILE A 126 -3.18 -20.60 20.51
CA ILE A 126 -3.85 -21.36 21.59
C ILE A 126 -3.34 -22.80 21.64
N ARG A 127 -3.16 -23.43 20.48
CA ARG A 127 -2.71 -24.81 20.33
C ARG A 127 -1.21 -24.88 19.99
N ARG A 128 -0.39 -24.16 20.75
CA ARG A 128 1.06 -24.11 20.53
C ARG A 128 1.68 -25.50 20.51
N ALA A 129 2.61 -25.73 19.58
CA ALA A 129 3.30 -27.00 19.33
C ALA A 129 2.37 -28.16 18.89
N SER A 130 1.15 -27.85 18.46
CA SER A 130 0.29 -28.83 17.79
C SER A 130 0.69 -29.02 16.32
N ILE A 131 0.17 -30.07 15.69
CA ILE A 131 0.32 -30.28 14.24
C ILE A 131 -0.21 -29.08 13.47
N PHE A 132 -1.36 -28.51 13.87
CA PHE A 132 -1.91 -27.31 13.24
C PHE A 132 -0.94 -26.13 13.32
N ASP A 133 -0.36 -25.88 14.49
CA ASP A 133 0.65 -24.84 14.69
C ASP A 133 1.85 -25.04 13.73
N ASN A 134 2.44 -26.22 13.74
CA ASN A 134 3.60 -26.54 12.90
C ASN A 134 3.27 -26.46 11.40
N SER A 135 2.09 -26.93 10.97
CA SER A 135 1.63 -26.82 9.58
C SER A 135 1.46 -25.36 9.15
N THR A 136 0.85 -24.51 10.01
CA THR A 136 0.71 -23.08 9.70
C THR A 136 2.06 -22.37 9.63
N LEU A 137 3.04 -22.76 10.44
CA LEU A 137 4.40 -22.24 10.34
C LEU A 137 5.05 -22.60 9.00
N VAL A 138 5.00 -23.87 8.59
CA VAL A 138 5.56 -24.29 7.30
C VAL A 138 4.88 -23.56 6.15
N LEU A 139 3.55 -23.49 6.14
CA LEU A 139 2.79 -22.79 5.09
C LEU A 139 3.15 -21.30 5.03
N THR A 140 3.22 -20.62 6.18
CA THR A 140 3.60 -19.19 6.20
C THR A 140 5.03 -18.96 5.76
N LEU A 141 5.98 -19.87 6.09
CA LEU A 141 7.35 -19.80 5.59
C LEU A 141 7.42 -19.95 4.06
N LEU A 142 6.64 -20.87 3.49
CA LEU A 142 6.56 -21.03 2.04
C LEU A 142 5.98 -19.79 1.35
N VAL A 143 4.87 -19.24 1.87
CA VAL A 143 4.23 -18.04 1.30
C VAL A 143 5.16 -16.83 1.39
N LEU A 144 5.85 -16.63 2.51
CA LEU A 144 6.81 -15.53 2.66
C LEU A 144 8.08 -15.73 1.84
N GLY A 145 8.44 -16.98 1.52
CA GLY A 145 9.61 -17.31 0.70
C GLY A 145 9.38 -17.15 -0.80
N ILE A 146 8.12 -17.15 -1.26
CA ILE A 146 7.77 -16.99 -2.69
C ILE A 146 7.46 -15.51 -2.95
N PRO A 147 8.24 -14.81 -3.81
CA PRO A 147 7.93 -13.45 -4.21
C PRO A 147 6.55 -13.33 -4.87
N THR A 148 5.83 -12.23 -4.64
CA THR A 148 4.50 -11.99 -5.23
C THR A 148 4.52 -12.00 -6.75
N ILE A 149 5.61 -11.55 -7.37
CA ILE A 149 5.81 -11.60 -8.83
C ILE A 149 5.88 -13.04 -9.39
N VAL A 150 6.19 -14.02 -8.55
CA VAL A 150 6.16 -15.45 -8.90
C VAL A 150 4.81 -16.05 -8.53
N LEU A 151 4.28 -15.71 -7.35
CA LEU A 151 3.01 -16.23 -6.87
C LEU A 151 1.84 -15.82 -7.77
N ALA A 152 1.81 -14.58 -8.25
CA ALA A 152 0.71 -14.06 -9.06
C ALA A 152 0.55 -14.80 -10.41
N PRO A 153 1.58 -14.95 -11.25
CA PRO A 153 1.46 -15.72 -12.49
C PRO A 153 1.17 -17.22 -12.26
N LEU A 154 1.72 -17.82 -11.19
CA LEU A 154 1.43 -19.21 -10.85
C LEU A 154 -0.04 -19.38 -10.46
N ALA A 155 -0.56 -18.51 -9.60
CA ALA A 155 -1.96 -18.51 -9.21
C ALA A 155 -2.87 -18.28 -10.42
N GLN A 156 -2.51 -17.33 -11.30
CA GLN A 156 -3.20 -17.09 -12.56
C GLN A 156 -3.22 -18.33 -13.47
N TYR A 157 -2.09 -19.03 -13.62
CA TYR A 157 -2.00 -20.23 -14.46
C TYR A 157 -2.78 -21.41 -13.87
N PHE A 158 -2.56 -21.77 -12.61
CA PHE A 158 -3.20 -22.94 -12.02
C PHE A 158 -4.68 -22.71 -11.71
N LEU A 159 -5.01 -21.62 -11.02
CA LEU A 159 -6.37 -21.33 -10.57
C LEU A 159 -7.21 -20.70 -11.68
N GLY A 160 -6.58 -19.98 -12.62
CA GLY A 160 -7.28 -19.31 -13.73
C GLY A 160 -7.36 -20.15 -15.01
N VAL A 161 -6.23 -20.69 -15.48
CA VAL A 161 -6.18 -21.40 -16.78
C VAL A 161 -6.43 -22.89 -16.63
N LYS A 162 -5.69 -23.57 -15.76
CA LYS A 162 -5.70 -25.03 -15.66
C LYS A 162 -6.95 -25.56 -14.97
N TRP A 163 -7.33 -24.99 -13.83
CA TRP A 163 -8.49 -25.42 -13.04
C TRP A 163 -9.74 -24.58 -13.28
N GLN A 164 -9.62 -23.43 -13.96
CA GLN A 164 -10.76 -22.57 -14.33
C GLN A 164 -11.65 -22.18 -13.13
N LEU A 165 -11.06 -22.06 -11.95
CA LEU A 165 -11.77 -21.68 -10.71
C LEU A 165 -12.02 -20.18 -10.61
N PHE A 166 -11.23 -19.38 -11.33
CA PHE A 166 -11.32 -17.93 -11.38
C PHE A 166 -11.00 -17.46 -12.79
N PRO A 167 -11.40 -16.24 -13.19
CA PRO A 167 -10.94 -15.69 -14.45
C PRO A 167 -9.43 -15.40 -14.37
N PRO A 168 -8.65 -15.73 -15.42
CA PRO A 168 -7.20 -15.50 -15.43
C PRO A 168 -6.84 -14.01 -15.53
N THR A 169 -7.74 -13.15 -16.01
CA THR A 169 -7.55 -11.69 -16.04
C THR A 169 -8.82 -11.01 -15.57
N ALA A 170 -8.67 -9.84 -14.94
CA ALA A 170 -9.82 -9.12 -14.42
C ALA A 170 -10.53 -8.27 -15.48
N GLY A 171 -9.83 -7.90 -16.56
CA GLY A 171 -10.37 -7.09 -17.65
C GLY A 171 -10.53 -5.60 -17.29
N SER A 172 -11.14 -4.83 -18.20
CA SER A 172 -11.31 -3.38 -18.05
C SER A 172 -12.38 -2.98 -17.02
N GLU A 173 -13.41 -3.82 -16.85
CA GLU A 173 -14.46 -3.62 -15.85
C GLU A 173 -14.52 -4.85 -14.93
N PRO A 174 -13.61 -4.92 -13.95
CA PRO A 174 -13.47 -6.13 -13.16
C PRO A 174 -14.66 -6.31 -12.22
N THR A 175 -15.35 -7.44 -12.36
CA THR A 175 -16.37 -7.88 -11.41
C THR A 175 -15.73 -8.25 -10.07
N PHE A 176 -16.51 -8.26 -8.98
CA PHE A 176 -16.00 -8.65 -7.66
C PHE A 176 -15.34 -10.04 -7.67
N TYR A 177 -15.94 -11.00 -8.38
CA TYR A 177 -15.41 -12.34 -8.54
C TYR A 177 -14.05 -12.36 -9.26
N ALA A 178 -13.87 -11.50 -10.26
CA ALA A 178 -12.61 -11.37 -10.98
C ALA A 178 -11.48 -10.75 -10.13
N LEU A 179 -11.83 -9.98 -9.08
CA LEU A 179 -10.87 -9.41 -8.13
C LEU A 179 -10.53 -10.34 -6.96
N LEU A 180 -11.26 -11.46 -6.77
CA LEU A 180 -11.00 -12.39 -5.66
C LEU A 180 -9.61 -13.02 -5.75
N LEU A 181 -9.27 -13.63 -6.90
CA LEU A 181 -7.97 -14.27 -7.07
C LEU A 181 -6.80 -13.27 -6.92
N PRO A 182 -6.80 -12.11 -7.61
CA PRO A 182 -5.77 -11.09 -7.40
C PRO A 182 -5.71 -10.60 -5.95
N GLY A 183 -6.86 -10.38 -5.30
CA GLY A 183 -6.93 -9.94 -3.91
C GLY A 183 -6.41 -10.99 -2.92
N ILE A 184 -6.66 -12.28 -3.16
CA ILE A 184 -6.11 -13.39 -2.35
C ILE A 184 -4.59 -13.46 -2.51
N VAL A 185 -4.08 -13.32 -3.73
CA VAL A 185 -2.63 -13.30 -3.99
C VAL A 185 -1.99 -12.08 -3.35
N LEU A 186 -2.60 -10.90 -3.46
CA LEU A 186 -2.12 -9.68 -2.82
C LEU A 186 -2.11 -9.83 -1.28
N GLY A 187 -3.18 -10.38 -0.73
CA GLY A 187 -3.35 -10.58 0.71
C GLY A 187 -2.58 -11.75 1.30
N SER A 188 -1.90 -12.59 0.50
CA SER A 188 -1.20 -13.77 1.01
C SER A 188 -0.04 -13.41 1.93
N LEU A 189 0.71 -12.35 1.60
CA LEU A 189 1.80 -11.82 2.43
C LEU A 189 1.26 -11.21 3.73
N SER A 190 0.21 -10.40 3.62
CA SER A 190 -0.47 -9.79 4.77
C SER A 190 -1.06 -10.86 5.69
N LEU A 191 -1.65 -11.92 5.12
CA LEU A 191 -2.16 -13.09 5.83
C LEU A 191 -1.04 -13.81 6.59
N ALA A 192 0.08 -14.13 5.93
CA ALA A 192 1.18 -14.85 6.56
C ALA A 192 1.79 -14.05 7.73
N THR A 193 1.91 -12.75 7.56
CA THR A 193 2.40 -11.83 8.60
C THR A 193 1.40 -11.69 9.74
N ALA A 194 0.12 -11.45 9.44
CA ALA A 194 -0.94 -11.37 10.45
C ALA A 194 -1.05 -12.67 11.25
N LEU A 195 -0.93 -13.84 10.60
CA LEU A 195 -0.94 -15.14 11.26
C LEU A 195 0.22 -15.26 12.24
N ARG A 196 1.47 -15.02 11.79
CA ARG A 196 2.66 -15.11 12.66
C ARG A 196 2.57 -14.14 13.84
N LEU A 197 2.18 -12.90 13.59
CA LEU A 197 2.08 -11.87 14.63
C LEU A 197 1.00 -12.24 15.66
N THR A 198 -0.19 -12.62 15.19
CA THR A 198 -1.30 -13.05 16.06
C THR A 198 -0.91 -14.27 16.87
N ARG A 199 -0.32 -15.28 16.24
CA ARG A 199 0.14 -16.51 16.90
C ARG A 199 1.13 -16.22 18.02
N THR A 200 2.17 -15.43 17.73
CA THR A 200 3.20 -15.06 18.71
C THR A 200 2.56 -14.31 19.88
N SER A 201 1.74 -13.30 19.58
CA SER A 201 1.11 -12.49 20.61
C SER A 201 0.16 -13.31 21.49
N VAL A 202 -0.66 -14.19 20.90
CA VAL A 202 -1.56 -15.09 21.66
C VAL A 202 -0.76 -16.06 22.54
N ALA A 203 0.31 -16.65 22.01
CA ALA A 203 1.15 -17.59 22.75
C ALA A 203 1.87 -16.95 23.94
N GLU A 204 2.32 -15.70 23.80
CA GLU A 204 2.93 -14.91 24.88
C GLU A 204 1.91 -14.51 25.94
N ASN A 205 0.77 -13.96 25.52
CA ASN A 205 -0.29 -13.53 26.43
C ASN A 205 -0.88 -14.70 27.23
N LEU A 206 -0.94 -15.91 26.66
CA LEU A 206 -1.36 -17.13 27.39
C LEU A 206 -0.45 -17.51 28.57
N ARG A 207 0.80 -17.06 28.56
CA ARG A 207 1.81 -17.32 29.60
C ARG A 207 1.95 -16.16 30.59
N ALA A 208 1.20 -15.07 30.41
CA ALA A 208 1.30 -13.88 31.25
C ALA A 208 0.68 -14.07 32.64
N ASP A 209 1.18 -13.32 33.63
CA ASP A 209 0.75 -13.42 35.04
C ASP A 209 -0.72 -13.07 35.26
N TYR A 210 -1.27 -12.15 34.48
CA TYR A 210 -2.70 -11.82 34.55
C TYR A 210 -3.58 -12.99 34.10
N VAL A 211 -3.10 -13.86 33.20
CA VAL A 211 -3.78 -15.11 32.81
C VAL A 211 -3.66 -16.16 33.92
N ARG A 212 -2.50 -16.27 34.57
CA ARG A 212 -2.32 -17.16 35.73
C ARG A 212 -3.26 -16.77 36.87
N THR A 213 -3.41 -15.48 37.11
CA THR A 213 -4.36 -14.92 38.09
C THR A 213 -5.81 -15.18 37.71
N ALA A 214 -6.15 -15.05 36.41
CA ALA A 214 -7.48 -15.40 35.91
C ALA A 214 -7.82 -16.88 36.12
N ARG A 215 -6.83 -17.78 35.95
CA ARG A 215 -6.98 -19.22 36.22
C ARG A 215 -7.15 -19.52 37.71
N SER A 216 -6.39 -18.87 38.60
CA SER A 216 -6.53 -19.09 40.04
C SER A 216 -7.88 -18.61 40.60
N LYS A 217 -8.50 -17.62 39.95
CA LYS A 217 -9.88 -17.18 40.22
C LYS A 217 -10.97 -18.15 39.70
N GLY A 218 -10.60 -19.28 39.09
CA GLY A 218 -11.54 -20.28 38.60
C GLY A 218 -12.28 -19.90 37.31
N LEU A 219 -11.80 -18.90 36.55
CA LEU A 219 -12.45 -18.50 35.30
C LEU A 219 -12.35 -19.61 34.24
N VAL A 220 -13.46 -19.83 33.52
CA VAL A 220 -13.51 -20.81 32.42
C VAL A 220 -12.56 -20.44 31.28
N LYS A 221 -11.93 -21.46 30.66
CA LYS A 221 -10.93 -21.27 29.57
C LYS A 221 -11.41 -20.34 28.45
N ARG A 222 -12.69 -20.44 28.05
CA ARG A 222 -13.29 -19.58 27.01
C ARG A 222 -13.26 -18.10 27.38
N ARG A 223 -13.57 -17.76 28.64
CA ARG A 223 -13.56 -16.38 29.14
C ARG A 223 -12.14 -15.85 29.25
N ILE A 224 -11.19 -16.69 29.68
CA ILE A 224 -9.77 -16.35 29.70
C ILE A 224 -9.26 -16.00 28.30
N VAL A 225 -9.55 -16.85 27.32
CA VAL A 225 -9.11 -16.62 25.93
C VAL A 225 -9.75 -15.35 25.35
N THR A 226 -11.08 -15.23 25.40
CA THR A 226 -11.79 -14.12 24.74
C THR A 226 -11.53 -12.76 25.38
N VAL A 227 -11.55 -12.68 26.71
CA VAL A 227 -11.48 -11.40 27.43
C VAL A 227 -10.04 -11.00 27.79
N HIS A 228 -9.21 -11.95 28.21
CA HIS A 228 -7.88 -11.64 28.73
C HIS A 228 -6.77 -11.85 27.71
N VAL A 229 -6.85 -12.89 26.87
CA VAL A 229 -5.79 -13.15 25.87
C VAL A 229 -6.04 -12.35 24.60
N LEU A 230 -7.16 -12.61 23.90
CA LEU A 230 -7.43 -12.03 22.58
C LEU A 230 -7.44 -10.50 22.61
N ARG A 231 -8.05 -9.89 23.63
CA ARG A 231 -8.09 -8.42 23.74
C ARG A 231 -6.70 -7.80 23.76
N ASN A 232 -5.74 -8.41 24.47
CA ASN A 232 -4.37 -7.91 24.53
C ASN A 232 -3.56 -8.33 23.30
N SER A 233 -3.82 -9.51 22.75
CA SER A 233 -3.08 -10.02 21.59
C SER A 233 -3.46 -9.35 20.27
N LEU A 234 -4.65 -8.75 20.17
CA LEU A 234 -5.12 -8.09 18.96
C LEU A 234 -4.62 -6.65 18.82
N ILE A 235 -4.09 -6.02 19.88
CA ILE A 235 -3.54 -4.65 19.82
C ILE A 235 -2.45 -4.53 18.73
N PRO A 236 -1.37 -5.35 18.73
CA PRO A 236 -0.37 -5.27 17.68
C PRO A 236 -0.91 -5.70 16.30
N VAL A 237 -1.89 -6.60 16.28
CA VAL A 237 -2.48 -7.10 15.02
C VAL A 237 -3.30 -6.03 14.33
N VAL A 238 -4.15 -5.30 15.07
CA VAL A 238 -4.93 -4.17 14.54
C VAL A 238 -4.01 -3.05 14.04
N THR A 239 -2.93 -2.79 14.78
CA THR A 239 -1.91 -1.80 14.37
C THR A 239 -1.27 -2.19 13.05
N PHE A 240 -0.81 -3.45 12.93
CA PHE A 240 -0.26 -3.98 11.70
C PHE A 240 -1.26 -3.87 10.53
N LEU A 241 -2.50 -4.31 10.73
CA LEU A 241 -3.53 -4.27 9.69
C LEU A 241 -3.88 -2.83 9.26
N GLY A 242 -3.82 -1.87 10.19
CA GLY A 242 -4.01 -0.46 9.89
C GLY A 242 -2.90 0.10 8.99
N VAL A 243 -1.64 -0.16 9.33
CA VAL A 243 -0.49 0.23 8.47
C VAL A 243 -0.58 -0.46 7.11
N GLU A 244 -0.93 -1.74 7.12
CA GLU A 244 -1.01 -2.55 5.91
C GLU A 244 -2.10 -2.05 4.95
N LEU A 245 -3.24 -1.56 5.46
CA LEU A 245 -4.23 -0.91 4.61
C LEU A 245 -3.63 0.29 3.85
N GLY A 246 -2.83 1.12 4.54
CA GLY A 246 -2.10 2.22 3.90
C GLY A 246 -1.09 1.76 2.84
N ASN A 247 -0.37 0.67 3.11
CA ASN A 247 0.54 0.05 2.15
C ASN A 247 -0.22 -0.44 0.90
N LEU A 248 -1.34 -1.13 1.09
CA LEU A 248 -2.15 -1.66 -0.01
C LEU A 248 -2.79 -0.54 -0.85
N MET A 249 -3.14 0.59 -0.22
CA MET A 249 -3.62 1.79 -0.90
C MET A 249 -2.52 2.49 -1.72
N SER A 250 -1.24 2.21 -1.46
CA SER A 250 -0.11 2.69 -2.28
C SER A 250 -0.01 1.98 -3.64
N GLY A 251 -0.98 1.13 -3.99
CA GLY A 251 -1.12 0.50 -5.30
C GLY A 251 -0.44 -0.86 -5.35
N ALA A 252 -1.15 -1.84 -5.91
CA ALA A 252 -0.67 -3.21 -6.05
C ALA A 252 0.01 -3.41 -7.41
N ILE A 253 1.09 -2.67 -7.68
CA ILE A 253 1.77 -2.58 -9.00
C ILE A 253 1.95 -3.95 -9.67
N ILE A 254 2.50 -4.91 -8.93
CA ILE A 254 2.79 -6.25 -9.45
C ILE A 254 1.49 -7.01 -9.73
N THR A 255 0.58 -7.06 -8.76
CA THR A 255 -0.68 -7.82 -8.88
C THR A 255 -1.58 -7.24 -9.98
N GLU A 256 -1.75 -5.93 -10.01
CA GLU A 256 -2.55 -5.25 -11.03
C GLU A 256 -1.93 -5.39 -12.43
N GLY A 257 -0.60 -5.37 -12.53
CA GLY A 257 0.13 -5.64 -13.77
C GLY A 257 -0.09 -7.06 -14.30
N VAL A 258 0.05 -8.08 -13.44
CA VAL A 258 -0.08 -9.49 -13.81
C VAL A 258 -1.52 -9.86 -14.20
N PHE A 259 -2.50 -9.38 -13.44
CA PHE A 259 -3.92 -9.68 -13.68
C PHE A 259 -4.61 -8.71 -14.65
N ASN A 260 -3.86 -7.76 -15.23
CA ASN A 260 -4.34 -6.73 -16.15
C ASN A 260 -5.54 -5.95 -15.58
N ILE A 261 -5.37 -5.41 -14.37
CA ILE A 261 -6.38 -4.68 -13.64
C ILE A 261 -6.11 -3.19 -13.83
N PRO A 262 -7.09 -2.37 -14.27
CA PRO A 262 -6.89 -0.95 -14.51
C PRO A 262 -6.89 -0.14 -13.19
N GLY A 263 -6.06 -0.54 -12.23
CA GLY A 263 -5.85 0.13 -10.96
C GLY A 263 -4.73 1.17 -11.01
N VAL A 264 -4.41 1.70 -9.84
CA VAL A 264 -3.43 2.79 -9.68
C VAL A 264 -2.02 2.30 -9.95
N GLY A 265 -1.68 1.13 -9.43
CA GLY A 265 -0.38 0.49 -9.63
C GLY A 265 -0.17 0.12 -11.10
N PHE A 266 -1.21 -0.31 -11.80
CA PHE A 266 -1.15 -0.55 -13.24
C PHE A 266 -0.86 0.73 -14.05
N ASN A 267 -1.54 1.84 -13.75
CA ASN A 267 -1.28 3.11 -14.42
C ASN A 267 0.13 3.65 -14.12
N LEU A 268 0.61 3.48 -12.89
CA LEU A 268 1.98 3.79 -12.52
C LEU A 268 3.00 2.93 -13.31
N PHE A 269 2.79 1.61 -13.36
CA PHE A 269 3.63 0.70 -14.13
C PHE A 269 3.67 1.08 -15.61
N ARG A 270 2.50 1.41 -16.19
CA ARG A 270 2.41 1.87 -17.57
C ARG A 270 3.15 3.20 -17.78
N GLY A 271 2.99 4.14 -16.86
CA GLY A 271 3.69 5.43 -16.90
C GLY A 271 5.21 5.27 -16.90
N ILE A 272 5.73 4.40 -16.04
CA ILE A 272 7.17 4.06 -16.00
C ILE A 272 7.62 3.46 -17.34
N ARG A 273 6.85 2.50 -17.88
CA ARG A 273 7.20 1.82 -19.13
C ARG A 273 7.09 2.69 -20.38
N THR A 274 6.22 3.69 -20.35
CA THR A 274 6.00 4.65 -21.46
C THR A 274 6.74 5.97 -21.26
N GLU A 275 7.59 6.03 -20.22
CA GLU A 275 8.37 7.22 -19.83
C GLU A 275 7.51 8.48 -19.65
N ASP A 276 6.26 8.30 -19.21
CA ASP A 276 5.32 9.38 -18.91
C ASP A 276 5.64 9.98 -17.53
N GLY A 277 6.67 10.85 -17.51
CA GLY A 277 7.14 11.56 -16.32
C GLY A 277 6.03 12.23 -15.52
N PRO A 278 5.19 13.09 -16.14
CA PRO A 278 4.07 13.74 -15.46
C PRO A 278 3.11 12.74 -14.80
N LEU A 279 2.75 11.65 -15.49
CA LEU A 279 1.87 10.62 -14.92
C LEU A 279 2.50 9.93 -13.71
N VAL A 280 3.79 9.56 -13.79
CA VAL A 280 4.51 8.90 -12.69
C VAL A 280 4.57 9.82 -11.47
N VAL A 281 5.04 11.05 -11.64
CA VAL A 281 5.16 12.01 -10.53
C VAL A 281 3.79 12.35 -9.94
N GLY A 282 2.77 12.55 -10.78
CA GLY A 282 1.39 12.79 -10.36
C GLY A 282 0.82 11.66 -9.51
N ILE A 283 0.88 10.42 -10.00
CA ILE A 283 0.38 9.25 -9.26
C ILE A 283 1.16 9.07 -7.95
N VAL A 284 2.49 9.11 -7.99
CA VAL A 284 3.31 8.88 -6.79
C VAL A 284 3.07 9.96 -5.74
N SER A 285 2.91 11.22 -6.12
CA SER A 285 2.61 12.29 -5.16
C SER A 285 1.28 12.06 -4.43
N VAL A 286 0.24 11.61 -5.14
CA VAL A 286 -1.04 11.21 -4.51
C VAL A 286 -0.85 10.01 -3.59
N LEU A 287 -0.08 9.00 -4.01
CA LEU A 287 0.21 7.83 -3.17
C LEU A 287 0.96 8.21 -1.89
N VAL A 288 1.92 9.13 -1.97
CA VAL A 288 2.63 9.66 -0.79
C VAL A 288 1.66 10.33 0.17
N VAL A 289 0.76 11.19 -0.33
CA VAL A 289 -0.27 11.83 0.51
C VAL A 289 -1.16 10.79 1.18
N VAL A 290 -1.65 9.80 0.43
CA VAL A 290 -2.52 8.75 0.94
C VAL A 290 -1.82 7.88 1.98
N TYR A 291 -0.55 7.54 1.74
CA TYR A 291 0.28 6.78 2.67
C TYR A 291 0.52 7.56 3.97
N LEU A 292 0.86 8.85 3.88
CA LEU A 292 1.08 9.70 5.05
C LEU A 292 -0.21 9.88 5.86
N VAL A 293 -1.34 10.12 5.19
CA VAL A 293 -2.65 10.24 5.85
C VAL A 293 -3.04 8.91 6.52
N SER A 294 -2.84 7.77 5.85
CA SER A 294 -3.13 6.45 6.41
C SER A 294 -2.28 6.19 7.66
N ASN A 295 -0.98 6.47 7.62
CA ASN A 295 -0.12 6.33 8.80
C ASN A 295 -0.53 7.27 9.94
N LEU A 296 -0.91 8.51 9.63
CA LEU A 296 -1.40 9.44 10.66
C LEU A 296 -2.67 8.89 11.33
N VAL A 297 -3.61 8.35 10.55
CA VAL A 297 -4.82 7.71 11.08
C VAL A 297 -4.45 6.54 12.00
N VAL A 298 -3.50 5.71 11.61
CA VAL A 298 -3.05 4.57 12.43
C VAL A 298 -2.35 5.03 13.70
N ASP A 299 -1.45 6.01 13.61
CA ASP A 299 -0.76 6.59 14.78
C ASP A 299 -1.77 7.17 15.79
N VAL A 300 -2.83 7.83 15.30
CA VAL A 300 -3.91 8.35 16.15
C VAL A 300 -4.76 7.22 16.74
N LEU A 301 -5.12 6.20 15.94
CA LEU A 301 -5.85 5.03 16.43
C LEU A 301 -5.04 4.29 17.50
N TYR A 302 -3.73 4.21 17.34
CA TYR A 302 -2.83 3.58 18.31
C TYR A 302 -2.81 4.36 19.63
N ALA A 303 -2.78 5.70 19.57
CA ALA A 303 -2.89 6.56 20.75
C ALA A 303 -4.20 6.35 21.55
N VAL A 304 -5.29 5.98 20.87
CA VAL A 304 -6.59 5.68 21.49
C VAL A 304 -6.66 4.24 22.00
N LEU A 305 -6.06 3.28 21.29
CA LEU A 305 -6.11 1.86 21.61
C LEU A 305 -5.14 1.46 22.73
N ASP A 306 -3.99 2.11 22.86
CA ASP A 306 -3.02 1.85 23.94
C ASP A 306 -2.77 3.11 24.81
N PRO A 307 -3.56 3.29 25.89
CA PRO A 307 -3.38 4.41 26.83
C PRO A 307 -2.13 4.30 27.71
N ARG A 308 -1.30 3.24 27.57
CA ARG A 308 -0.04 3.09 28.32
C ARG A 308 1.11 3.89 27.71
N ILE A 309 0.92 4.41 26.49
CA ILE A 309 1.90 5.23 25.80
C ILE A 309 1.83 6.65 26.38
N ARG A 310 2.68 6.91 27.38
CA ARG A 310 3.00 8.28 27.78
C ARG A 310 3.92 8.86 26.73
N TYR A 311 3.35 9.68 25.86
CA TYR A 311 4.10 10.52 24.92
C TYR A 311 4.86 11.58 25.73
N GLU A 312 6.13 11.32 26.04
CA GLU A 312 7.09 12.37 26.41
C GLU A 312 7.45 13.24 25.20
#